data_AF-A0A9Q3DTK4-F1
#
_entry.id   AF-A0A9Q3DTK4-F1
#
_cell.length_a   1.000
_cell.length_b   1.000
_cell.length_c   1.000
_cell.angle_alpha   90.00
_cell.angle_beta   90.00
_cell.angle_gamma   90.00
#
_symmetry.space_group_name_H-M   'P 1'
#
loop_
_entity.id
_entity.type
_entity.pdbx_description
1 polymer ?
#
loop_
_entity_poly.entity_id
_entity_poly.type
_entity_poly.pdbx_seq_one_letter_code
_entity_poly.pdbx_strand_id
1 'polypeptide(L)'
;MDVIRKIVHNEIVEITTPVLITWHDGKSRMCGDFRALNNYTKADRYPIPRIPHALDKLEKARYITKMDCMKDLHQNGVKPNSMKLVRIICHMGIY
;
A
#
# COMPACT_ATOMS: atom_id res chain seq x y z
N MET A 1 -10.39 -1.74 11.40
CA MET A 1 -10.54 -0.67 10.40
C MET A 1 -11.83 0.03 10.74
N ASP A 2 -11.72 1.22 11.28
CA ASP A 2 -12.89 1.98 11.68
C ASP A 2 -13.49 2.66 10.45
N VAL A 3 -14.81 2.64 10.35
CA VAL A 3 -15.52 3.25 9.24
C VAL A 3 -15.42 4.75 9.38
N ILE A 4 -14.73 5.43 8.46
CA ILE A 4 -14.65 6.89 8.45
C ILE A 4 -16.04 7.47 8.17
N ARG A 5 -16.79 6.84 7.25
CA ARG A 5 -18.12 7.30 6.84
C ARG A 5 -18.94 6.17 6.22
N LYS A 6 -20.16 5.96 6.70
CA LYS A 6 -21.16 5.12 6.02
C LYS A 6 -21.72 5.86 4.80
N ILE A 7 -21.89 5.15 3.69
CA ILE A 7 -22.38 5.71 2.43
C ILE A 7 -23.80 5.18 2.18
N VAL A 8 -24.67 6.02 1.63
CA VAL A 8 -26.02 5.60 1.17
C VAL A 8 -25.97 5.14 -0.30
N HIS A 9 -26.98 4.38 -0.74
CA HIS A 9 -27.02 3.88 -2.11
C HIS A 9 -26.96 5.05 -3.13
N ASN A 10 -26.10 4.92 -4.16
CA ASN A 10 -25.84 5.93 -5.21
C ASN A 10 -25.33 7.30 -4.75
N GLU A 11 -24.76 7.40 -3.55
CA GLU A 11 -24.14 8.64 -3.10
C GLU A 11 -22.82 8.91 -3.85
N ILE A 12 -22.68 10.13 -4.38
CA ILE A 12 -21.47 10.57 -5.09
C ILE A 12 -20.38 10.88 -4.05
N VAL A 13 -19.20 10.26 -4.23
CA VAL A 13 -18.03 10.46 -3.38
C VAL A 13 -16.88 10.98 -4.23
N GLU A 14 -16.13 11.98 -3.74
CA GLU A 14 -15.10 12.67 -4.54
C GLU A 14 -14.00 11.74 -5.09
N ILE A 15 -13.23 11.12 -4.19
CA ILE A 15 -12.06 10.29 -4.54
C ILE A 15 -12.10 9.05 -3.66
N THR A 16 -12.38 7.90 -4.27
CA THR A 16 -12.31 6.59 -3.60
C THR A 16 -11.78 5.54 -4.56
N THR A 17 -11.13 4.53 -3.98
CA THR A 17 -10.60 3.38 -4.70
C THR A 17 -11.44 2.14 -4.38
N PRO A 18 -11.99 1.41 -5.37
CA PRO A 18 -12.74 0.20 -5.09
C PRO A 18 -11.83 -0.89 -4.51
N VAL A 19 -12.40 -1.73 -3.65
CA VAL A 19 -11.70 -2.88 -3.08
C VAL A 19 -12.05 -4.15 -3.85
N LEU A 20 -11.00 -4.90 -4.19
CA LEU A 20 -11.08 -6.25 -4.72
C LEU A 20 -10.75 -7.23 -3.58
N ILE A 21 -11.48 -8.34 -3.52
CA ILE A 21 -11.16 -9.46 -2.63
C ILE A 21 -10.30 -10.44 -3.41
N THR A 22 -9.04 -10.60 -3.00
CA THR A 22 -8.12 -11.58 -3.58
C THR A 22 -7.96 -12.75 -2.64
N TRP A 23 -7.85 -13.96 -3.18
CA TRP A 23 -7.65 -15.18 -2.40
C TRP A 23 -6.21 -15.64 -2.54
N HIS A 24 -5.53 -15.88 -1.41
CA HIS A 24 -4.15 -16.35 -1.39
C HIS A 24 -3.87 -17.11 -0.09
N ASP A 25 -3.20 -18.27 -0.17
CA ASP A 25 -2.89 -19.17 0.95
C ASP A 25 -4.09 -19.47 1.86
N GLY A 26 -5.27 -19.72 1.27
CA GLY A 26 -6.49 -20.02 2.04
C GLY A 26 -7.06 -18.84 2.82
N LYS A 27 -6.57 -17.61 2.60
CA LYS A 27 -7.07 -16.39 3.23
C LYS A 27 -7.52 -15.38 2.18
N SER A 28 -8.61 -14.68 2.48
CA SER A 28 -9.04 -13.50 1.71
C SER A 28 -8.21 -12.28 2.11
N ARG A 29 -7.77 -11.50 1.12
CA ARG A 29 -7.05 -10.24 1.29
C ARG A 29 -7.85 -9.12 0.61
N MET A 30 -7.97 -7.98 1.30
CA MET A 30 -8.52 -6.76 0.70
C MET A 30 -7.43 -6.06 -0.10
N CYS A 31 -7.69 -5.81 -1.38
CA CYS A 31 -6.76 -5.12 -2.28
C CYS A 31 -7.44 -3.89 -2.87
N GLY A 32 -6.97 -2.69 -2.51
CA GLY A 32 -7.42 -1.45 -3.14
C GLY A 32 -6.91 -1.35 -4.57
N ASP A 33 -7.80 -1.10 -5.52
CA ASP A 33 -7.45 -0.92 -6.94
C ASP A 33 -6.94 0.51 -7.24
N PHE A 34 -5.69 0.78 -6.88
CA PHE A 34 -5.08 2.10 -7.06
C PHE A 34 -4.60 2.36 -8.51
N ARG A 35 -4.98 1.57 -9.51
CA ARG A 35 -4.48 1.73 -10.90
C ARG A 35 -4.77 3.13 -11.46
N ALA A 36 -5.99 3.62 -11.27
CA ALA A 36 -6.36 4.97 -11.70
C ALA A 36 -5.53 6.03 -10.97
N LEU A 37 -5.41 5.92 -9.64
CA LEU A 37 -4.61 6.83 -8.83
C LEU A 37 -3.14 6.86 -9.26
N ASN A 38 -2.56 5.69 -9.52
CA ASN A 38 -1.15 5.53 -9.92
C ASN A 38 -0.80 6.24 -11.24
N ASN A 39 -1.77 6.46 -12.12
CA ASN A 39 -1.56 7.23 -13.35
C ASN A 39 -1.44 8.74 -13.10
N TYR A 40 -2.01 9.24 -12.00
CA TYR A 40 -1.98 10.66 -11.63
C TYR A 40 -0.92 10.98 -10.57
N THR A 41 -0.29 9.96 -9.97
CA THR A 41 0.77 10.16 -8.97
C THR A 41 2.15 10.18 -9.63
N LYS A 42 3.04 11.01 -9.08
CA LYS A 42 4.45 11.01 -9.48
C LYS A 42 5.11 9.77 -8.91
N ALA A 43 5.66 8.92 -9.78
CA ALA A 43 6.43 7.76 -9.36
C ALA A 43 7.64 8.19 -8.50
N ASP A 44 7.74 7.61 -7.30
CA ASP A 44 8.91 7.76 -6.46
C ASP A 44 10.05 6.88 -7.00
N ARG A 45 11.17 7.51 -7.36
CA ARG A 45 12.35 6.84 -7.92
C ARG A 45 13.48 6.90 -6.91
N TYR A 46 13.23 6.41 -5.70
CA TYR A 46 14.28 6.26 -4.71
C TYR A 46 15.39 5.34 -5.27
N PRO A 47 16.67 5.70 -5.16
CA PRO A 47 17.76 4.92 -5.71
C PRO A 47 17.90 3.60 -4.95
N ILE A 48 17.34 2.52 -5.49
CA ILE A 48 17.54 1.17 -4.97
C ILE A 48 18.88 0.65 -5.49
N PRO A 49 19.80 0.19 -4.63
CA PRO A 49 21.07 -0.37 -5.07
C PRO A 49 20.84 -1.61 -5.94
N ARG A 50 21.63 -1.75 -7.01
CA ARG A 50 21.58 -2.98 -7.82
C ARG A 50 22.03 -4.16 -6.98
N ILE A 51 21.42 -5.32 -7.23
CA ILE A 51 21.70 -6.57 -6.49
C ILE A 51 23.20 -6.88 -6.41
N PRO A 52 24.00 -6.82 -7.50
CA PRO A 52 25.43 -7.12 -7.41
C PRO A 52 26.19 -6.18 -6.46
N HIS A 53 25.94 -4.88 -6.54
CA HIS A 53 26.59 -3.90 -5.65
C HIS A 53 26.22 -4.08 -4.18
N ALA A 54 25.02 -4.58 -3.89
CA ALA A 54 24.62 -4.91 -2.53
C ALA A 54 25.35 -6.18 -2.03
N LEU A 55 25.54 -7.17 -2.90
CA LEU A 55 26.22 -8.43 -2.59
C LEU A 55 27.75 -8.24 -2.43
N ASP A 56 28.39 -7.40 -3.24
CA ASP A 56 29.83 -7.09 -3.13
C ASP A 56 30.18 -6.54 -1.74
N LYS A 57 29.26 -5.77 -1.13
CA LYS A 57 29.42 -5.24 0.23
C LYS A 57 29.29 -6.33 1.30
N LEU A 58 28.58 -7.41 1.01
CA LEU A 58 28.35 -8.53 1.92
C LEU A 58 29.43 -9.62 1.81
N GLU A 59 30.18 -9.67 0.69
CA GLU A 59 31.17 -10.71 0.40
C GLU A 59 32.22 -10.89 1.51
N LYS A 60 32.63 -9.80 2.16
CA LYS A 60 33.68 -9.82 3.20
C LYS A 60 33.12 -9.98 4.62
N ALA A 61 31.81 -10.19 4.78
CA ALA A 61 31.19 -10.31 6.09
C ALA A 61 31.43 -11.71 6.68
N ARG A 62 31.91 -11.76 7.94
CA ARG A 62 32.07 -13.02 8.68
C ARG A 62 30.72 -13.60 9.15
N TYR A 63 29.74 -12.74 9.40
CA TYR A 63 28.39 -13.09 9.81
C TYR A 63 27.41 -12.13 9.12
N ILE A 64 26.27 -12.66 8.65
CA ILE A 64 25.22 -11.88 8.01
C ILE A 64 23.92 -12.09 8.79
N THR A 65 23.30 -11.00 9.21
CA THR A 65 21.97 -11.00 9.84
C THR A 65 20.98 -10.32 8.90
N LYS A 66 19.87 -10.98 8.62
CA LYS A 66 18.77 -10.43 7.82
C LYS A 66 17.62 -10.06 8.75
N MET A 67 17.16 -8.82 8.64
CA MET A 67 15.93 -8.36 9.29
C MET A 67 14.89 -8.07 8.22
N ASP A 68 13.64 -8.47 8.47
CA ASP A 68 12.51 -8.19 7.58
C ASP A 68 11.54 -7.24 8.29
N CYS A 69 11.22 -6.12 7.63
CA CYS A 69 10.23 -5.17 8.12
C CYS A 69 8.83 -5.66 7.71
N MET A 70 8.26 -6.58 8.51
CA MET A 70 6.91 -7.09 8.25
C MET A 70 5.90 -5.95 8.17
N LYS A 71 5.20 -5.86 7.03
CA LYS A 71 4.16 -4.85 6.77
C LYS A 71 4.66 -3.40 6.87
N ASP A 72 5.92 -3.14 6.50
CA ASP A 72 6.55 -1.81 6.49
C ASP A 72 5.62 -0.69 5.96
N LEU A 73 4.98 -0.91 4.80
CA LEU A 73 4.07 0.06 4.20
C LEU A 73 2.91 0.49 5.10
N HIS A 74 2.46 -0.36 6.02
CA HIS A 74 1.40 -0.04 6.98
C HIS A 74 1.92 0.63 8.25
N GLN A 75 3.23 0.57 8.50
CA GLN A 75 3.87 1.25 9.63
C GLN A 75 4.14 2.73 9.31
N ASN A 76 4.40 3.03 8.03
CA ASN A 76 4.63 4.39 7.57
C ASN A 76 3.32 5.19 7.48
N GLY A 77 3.29 6.33 8.17
CA GLY A 77 2.15 7.24 8.14
C GLY A 77 1.98 7.94 6.79
N VAL A 78 0.74 8.07 6.34
CA VAL A 78 0.39 8.86 5.16
C VAL A 78 0.30 10.34 5.55
N LYS A 79 0.89 11.23 4.72
CA LYS A 79 0.79 12.68 4.94
C LYS A 79 -0.68 13.13 4.96
N PRO A 80 -1.08 14.08 5.83
CA PRO A 80 -2.48 14.51 5.95
C PRO A 80 -3.14 14.90 4.63
N ASN A 81 -2.43 15.66 3.79
CA ASN A 81 -2.95 16.11 2.50
C ASN A 81 -3.17 14.97 1.49
N SER A 82 -2.48 13.84 1.66
CA SER A 82 -2.56 12.67 0.79
C SER A 82 -3.53 11.60 1.31
N MET A 83 -4.01 11.67 2.56
CA MET A 83 -4.89 10.65 3.15
C MET A 83 -6.14 10.41 2.30
N LYS A 84 -6.73 11.47 1.74
CA LYS A 84 -7.92 11.37 0.88
C LYS A 84 -7.71 10.53 -0.39
N LEU A 85 -6.47 10.43 -0.88
CA LEU A 85 -6.13 9.70 -2.10
C LEU A 85 -6.12 8.18 -1.86
N VAL A 86 -5.82 7.75 -0.63
CA VAL A 86 -5.66 6.34 -0.27
C VAL A 86 -6.98 5.73 0.25
N ARG A 87 -8.07 6.50 0.24
CA ARG A 87 -9.39 6.06 0.70
C ARG A 87 -9.91 4.89 -0.14
N ILE A 88 -10.46 3.90 0.54
CA ILE A 88 -11.07 2.74 -0.09
C ILE A 88 -12.57 2.72 0.14
N ILE A 89 -13.31 2.26 -0.87
CA ILE A 89 -14.76 2.11 -0.81
C ILE A 89 -15.15 0.62 -0.82
N CYS A 90 -15.97 0.26 0.16
CA CYS A 90 -16.59 -1.05 0.30
C CYS A 90 -18.12 -0.88 0.47
N HIS A 91 -18.87 -1.98 0.36
CA HIS A 91 -20.32 -2.00 0.61
C HIS A 91 -20.72 -1.49 2.01
N MET A 92 -19.80 -1.49 2.98
CA MET A 92 -20.03 -0.99 4.34
C MET A 92 -19.74 0.50 4.53
N GLY A 93 -19.03 1.14 3.59
CA GLY A 93 -18.63 2.54 3.70
C GLY A 93 -17.21 2.83 3.21
N ILE A 94 -16.73 4.03 3.55
CA ILE A 94 -15.39 4.54 3.22
C ILE A 94 -14.48 4.31 4.42
N TYR A 95 -13.27 3.87 4.12
CA TYR A 95 -12.17 3.68 5.06
C TYR A 95 -10.95 4.48 4.61
#